data_AF-A0AAV1KV57-F1
#
_entry.id   AF-A0AAV1KV57-F1
#
_cell.length_a   1.000
_cell.length_b   1.000
_cell.length_c   1.000
_cell.angle_alpha   90.00
_cell.angle_beta   90.00
_cell.angle_gamma   90.00
#
_symmetry.space_group_name_H-M   'P 1'
#
loop_
_entity.id
_entity.type
_entity.pdbx_description
1 polymer ?
#
loop_
_entity_poly.entity_id
_entity_poly.type
_entity_poly.pdbx_seq_one_letter_code
_entity_poly.pdbx_strand_id
1 'polypeptide(L)' 'MDYFLWGYVKDRVYTEPIESIATLKLKIRDVINEIDPPFCQKVIKNFDERIDICRRGRGGHLPDIIFHS' A
#
# COMPACT_ATOMS: atom_id res chain seq x y z
N MET A 1 -8.72 -2.75 -1.88
CA MET A 1 -8.07 -3.04 -0.58
C MET A 1 -6.63 -3.33 -0.95
N ASP A 2 -5.82 -2.31 -0.76
CA ASP A 2 -4.41 -2.18 -1.14
C ASP A 2 -3.89 -0.86 -0.54
N TYR A 3 -4.54 -0.42 0.55
CA TYR A 3 -4.22 0.81 1.28
C TYR A 3 -2.76 0.86 1.70
N PHE A 4 -2.17 -0.30 2.02
CA PHE A 4 -0.77 -0.43 2.37
C PHE A 4 0.16 -0.12 1.18
N LEU A 5 -0.03 -0.83 0.07
CA LEU A 5 0.79 -0.65 -1.14
C LEU A 5 0.62 0.74 -1.71
N TRP A 6 -0.61 1.22 -1.86
CA TRP A 6 -0.86 2.56 -2.38
C TRP A 6 -0.40 3.67 -1.42
N GLY A 7 -0.49 3.45 -0.10
CA GLY A 7 0.12 4.34 0.90
C GLY A 7 1.63 4.45 0.70
N TYR A 8 2.31 3.31 0.66
CA TYR A 8 3.75 3.22 0.41
C TYR A 8 4.19 3.90 -0.89
N VAL A 9 3.44 3.69 -1.98
CA VAL A 9 3.74 4.29 -3.29
C VAL A 9 3.56 5.81 -3.23
N LYS A 10 2.46 6.30 -2.64
CA LYS A 10 2.22 7.74 -2.49
C LYS A 10 3.31 8.41 -1.68
N ASP A 11 3.71 7.83 -0.56
CA ASP A 11 4.74 8.40 0.33
C ASP A 11 6.08 8.61 -0.40
N ARG A 12 6.38 7.78 -1.41
CA ARG A 12 7.59 7.90 -2.25
C ARG A 12 7.41 8.79 -3.46
N VAL A 13 6.26 8.73 -4.11
CA VAL A 13 5.99 9.52 -5.32
C VAL A 13 5.93 11.01 -4.98
N TYR A 14 5.33 11.36 -3.84
CA TYR A 14 5.08 12.74 -3.42
C TYR A 14 6.14 13.32 -2.46
N THR A 15 7.33 12.72 -2.37
CA THR A 15 8.46 13.29 -1.60
C THR A 15 8.90 14.66 -2.09
N GLU A 16 8.69 14.93 -3.37
CA GLU A 16 9.03 16.19 -4.03
C GLU A 16 7.85 16.68 -4.87
N PRO A 17 7.71 18.01 -5.08
CA PRO A 17 6.70 18.58 -5.97
C PRO A 17 6.77 17.98 -7.38
N ILE A 18 5.60 17.70 -7.96
CA ILE A 18 5.50 17.08 -9.28
C ILE A 18 4.94 18.09 -10.26
N GLU A 19 5.72 18.43 -11.28
CA GLU A 19 5.40 19.54 -12.21
C GLU A 19 4.54 19.12 -13.41
N SER A 20 4.42 17.81 -13.67
CA SER A 20 3.62 17.31 -14.79
C SER A 20 3.05 15.92 -14.56
N ILE A 21 1.98 15.60 -15.29
CA ILE A 21 1.39 14.26 -15.32
C ILE A 21 2.40 13.24 -15.88
N ALA A 22 3.27 13.63 -16.81
CA ALA A 22 4.30 12.74 -17.35
C ALA A 22 5.30 12.34 -16.26
N THR A 23 5.79 13.31 -15.49
CA THR A 23 6.68 13.09 -14.34
C THR A 23 6.01 12.21 -13.29
N LEU A 24 4.73 12.47 -12.97
CA LEU A 24 3.96 11.63 -12.04
C LEU A 24 3.95 10.17 -12.49
N LYS A 25 3.63 9.91 -13.76
CA LYS A 25 3.59 8.56 -14.32
C LYS A 25 4.96 7.88 -14.34
N LEU A 26 6.05 8.63 -14.49
CA LEU A 26 7.41 8.09 -14.42
C LEU A 26 7.74 7.69 -12.98
N LYS A 27 7.59 8.60 -12.01
CA LYS A 27 7.85 8.31 -10.59
C LYS A 27 7.05 7.12 -10.07
N ILE A 28 5.78 6.99 -10.46
CA ILE A 28 4.96 5.82 -10.09
C ILE A 28 5.58 4.52 -10.64
N ARG A 29 6.03 4.50 -11.90
CA ARG A 29 6.65 3.31 -12.49
C ARG A 29 7.97 2.97 -11.82
N ASP A 30 8.81 3.97 -11.55
CA ASP A 30 10.10 3.78 -10.90
C ASP A 30 9.91 3.17 -9.51
N VAL A 31 9.02 3.77 -8.69
CA VAL A 31 8.70 3.25 -7.36
C VAL A 31 8.12 1.83 -7.42
N ILE A 32 7.25 1.53 -8.39
CA ILE A 32 6.70 0.17 -8.54
C ILE A 32 7.80 -0.83 -8.94
N ASN A 33 8.73 -0.43 -9.81
CA ASN A 33 9.84 -1.29 -10.26
C ASN A 33 10.87 -1.56 -9.14
N GLU A 34 10.97 -0.67 -8.16
CA GLU A 34 11.81 -0.85 -6.98
C GLU A 34 11.20 -1.80 -5.93
N ILE A 35 9.92 -2.16 -6.06
CA ILE A 35 9.25 -3.06 -5.13
C ILE A 35 9.79 -4.48 -5.34
N ASP A 36 10.36 -5.04 -4.29
CA ASP A 36 10.89 -6.39 -4.30
C ASP A 36 9.78 -7.45 -4.06
N PRO A 37 9.99 -8.70 -4.54
CA PRO A 37 9.03 -9.78 -4.29
C PRO A 37 8.70 -10.02 -2.80
N PRO A 38 9.66 -9.93 -1.85
CA PRO A 38 9.36 -10.00 -0.42
C PRO A 38 8.37 -8.94 0.07
N PHE A 39 8.43 -7.71 -0.43
CA PHE A 39 7.46 -6.67 -0.08
C PHE A 39 6.05 -7.03 -0.57
N CYS A 40 5.92 -7.55 -1.79
CA CYS A 40 4.65 -8.06 -2.30
C CYS A 40 4.06 -9.17 -1.39
N GLN A 41 4.89 -10.06 -0.85
CA GLN A 41 4.44 -11.07 0.12
C GLN A 41 3.91 -10.44 1.41
N LYS A 42 4.53 -9.36 1.91
CA LYS A 42 4.03 -8.61 3.07
C LYS A 42 2.68 -7.97 2.78
N VAL A 43 2.49 -7.37 1.60
CA VAL A 43 1.21 -6.78 1.16
C VAL A 43 0.10 -7.85 1.18
N ILE A 44 0.37 -9.02 0.59
CA ILE A 44 -0.57 -10.14 0.53
C ILE A 44 -0.90 -10.65 1.94
N LYS A 45 0.10 -10.83 2.79
CA LYS A 45 -0.09 -11.27 4.17
C LYS A 45 -0.94 -10.28 4.97
N ASN A 46 -0.68 -8.98 4.84
CA ASN A 46 -1.48 -7.96 5.51
C ASN A 46 -2.94 -7.95 5.03
N PHE A 47 -3.15 -8.20 3.73
CA PHE A 47 -4.49 -8.34 3.16
C PHE A 47 -5.23 -9.56 3.72
N ASP A 48 -4.56 -10.72 3.80
CA ASP A 48 -5.11 -11.96 4.37
C ASP A 48 -5.49 -11.81 5.84
N GLU A 49 -4.61 -11.19 6.64
CA GLU A 49 -4.88 -10.87 8.05
C GLU A 49 -6.12 -9.98 8.21
N ARG A 50 -6.31 -8.98 7.33
CA ARG A 50 -7.51 -8.12 7.34
C ARG A 50 -8.77 -8.89 7.01
N ILE A 51 -8.71 -9.79 6.03
CA ILE A 51 -9.85 -10.65 5.71
C ILE A 51 -10.22 -11.50 6.93
N ASP A 52 -9.24 -12.10 7.61
CA ASP A 52 -9.52 -12.91 8.79
C ASP A 52 -10.10 -12.09 9.95
N ILE A 53 -9.61 -10.87 10.18
CA ILE A 53 -10.20 -9.94 11.16
C ILE A 53 -11.65 -9.61 10.78
N CYS A 54 -11.92 -9.21 9.53
CA CYS A 54 -13.28 -8.96 9.03
C CYS A 54 -14.21 -10.16 9.27
N ARG A 55 -13.72 -11.36 8.96
CA ARG A 55 -14.47 -12.61 9.12
C ARG A 55 -14.81 -12.87 10.59
N ARG A 56 -13.84 -12.74 11.49
CA ARG A 56 -14.04 -12.90 12.95
C ARG A 56 -14.95 -11.83 13.53
N GLY A 57 -14.89 -10.61 13.00
CA GLY A 57 -15.78 -9.50 13.35
C GLY A 57 -17.21 -9.61 12.82
N ARG A 58 -17.57 -10.70 12.09
CA ARG A 58 -18.86 -10.88 11.39
C ARG A 58 -19.21 -9.70 10.48
N GLY A 59 -18.21 -9.09 9.82
CA GLY A 59 -18.41 -7.91 8.98
C GLY A 59 -18.63 -6.60 9.73
N GLY A 60 -18.39 -6.56 11.05
CA GLY A 60 -18.32 -5.32 11.82
C GLY A 60 -17.13 -4.44 11.44
N HIS A 61 -17.03 -3.25 12.06
CA HIS A 61 -15.94 -2.31 11.79
C HIS A 61 -14.58 -2.96 12.10
N LEU A 62 -13.63 -2.83 11.15
CA LEU A 62 -12.24 -3.20 11.38
C LEU A 62 -11.67 -2.27 12.47
N PRO A 63 -11.03 -2.78 13.53
CA PRO A 63 -10.31 -1.91 14.48
C PRO A 63 -9.23 -1.11 13.73
N ASP A 64 -8.84 0.06 14.24
CA ASP A 64 -7.77 0.88 13.65
C ASP A 64 -6.48 0.06 13.54
N ILE A 65 -6.16 -0.39 12.33
CA ILE A 65 -4.94 -1.15 12.05
C ILE A 65 -3.82 -0.15 11.82
N ILE A 66 -2.98 0.02 12.83
CA ILE A 66 -1.73 0.78 12.73
C ILE A 66 -0.78 0.00 11.81
N PHE A 67 -0.48 0.57 10.64
CA PHE A 67 0.55 0.06 9.75
C PHE A 67 1.91 0.22 10.44
N HIS A 68 2.49 -0.87 10.92
CA HIS A 68 3.86 -0.85 11.41
C HIS A 68 4.80 -0.91 10.20
N SER A 69 5.69 0.08 10.13
CA SER A 69 6.71 0.28 9.07
C SER A 69 7.80 -0.77 9.13
#